data_AF-A0A5N5TAW2-F1
#
_entry.id   AF-A0A5N5TAW2-F1
#
_cell.length_a   1.000
_cell.length_b   1.000
_cell.length_c   1.000
_cell.angle_alpha   90.00
_cell.angle_beta   90.00
_cell.angle_gamma   90.00
#
_symmetry.space_group_name_H-M   'P 1'
#
loop_
_entity.id
_entity.type
_entity.pdbx_description
1 polymer ?
#
loop_
_entity_poly.entity_id
_entity_poly.type
_entity_poly.pdbx_seq_one_letter_code
_entity_poly.pdbx_strand_id
1 'polypeptide(L)'
;MTMRGISLNVLLPMVIFLSASAQNLEEKCLVDPETINVDKFMNEAPPDWTFGCMNKRLITEAINNKEYIKGIMECLHPEHPFCAKKGYNVIAEEILKRTDAAAGGRCTSCSPETTALIDYALKLMQKLHPRELRLGLSYLG
;
A
#
# COMPACT_ATOMS: atom_id res chain seq x y z
N MET A 1 26.35 -38.35 -41.24
CA MET A 1 26.16 -38.83 -39.86
C MET A 1 27.13 -38.08 -38.95
N THR A 2 26.66 -36.99 -38.33
CA THR A 2 27.21 -36.40 -37.09
C THR A 2 26.29 -35.26 -36.65
N MET A 3 25.40 -35.56 -35.69
CA MET A 3 24.70 -34.60 -34.85
C MET A 3 25.70 -33.89 -33.94
N ARG A 4 25.59 -32.56 -33.77
CA ARG A 4 26.13 -31.73 -32.68
C ARG A 4 25.48 -30.35 -32.81
N GLY A 5 24.87 -29.71 -31.83
CA GLY A 5 24.50 -30.02 -30.47
C GLY A 5 23.55 -28.89 -30.04
N ILE A 6 22.42 -29.22 -29.44
CA ILE A 6 21.46 -28.24 -28.93
C ILE A 6 22.17 -27.50 -27.79
N SER A 7 22.51 -26.22 -28.00
CA SER A 7 23.11 -25.39 -26.96
C SER A 7 22.09 -25.20 -25.85
N LEU A 8 22.33 -25.90 -24.73
CA LEU A 8 21.58 -25.89 -23.48
C LEU A 8 21.78 -24.56 -22.70
N ASN A 9 21.70 -23.40 -23.37
CA ASN A 9 21.97 -22.09 -22.79
C ASN A 9 20.74 -21.19 -22.62
N VAL A 10 19.52 -21.72 -22.77
CA VAL A 10 18.27 -20.97 -22.57
C VAL A 10 17.61 -21.23 -21.21
N LEU A 11 18.19 -22.11 -20.38
CA LEU A 11 17.64 -22.42 -19.04
C LEU A 11 18.20 -21.52 -17.92
N LEU A 12 19.08 -20.57 -18.23
CA LEU A 12 19.71 -19.70 -17.24
C LEU A 12 18.89 -18.50 -16.70
N PRO A 13 17.69 -18.12 -17.19
CA PRO A 13 16.87 -17.12 -16.49
C PRO A 13 15.93 -17.70 -15.44
N MET A 14 15.69 -19.03 -15.41
CA MET A 14 14.78 -19.64 -14.43
C MET A 14 15.39 -19.83 -13.02
N VAL A 15 16.71 -19.74 -12.88
CA VAL A 15 17.40 -19.89 -11.58
C VAL A 15 17.46 -18.57 -10.80
N ILE A 16 17.05 -17.44 -11.39
CA ILE A 16 16.87 -16.17 -10.68
C ILE A 16 15.65 -16.23 -9.73
N PHE A 17 14.83 -17.28 -9.80
CA PHE A 17 13.59 -17.39 -9.04
C PHE A 17 13.71 -17.90 -7.60
N LEU A 18 14.85 -18.37 -7.12
CA LEU A 18 14.92 -19.01 -5.78
C LEU A 18 16.28 -18.79 -5.12
N SER A 19 16.44 -17.67 -4.41
CA SER A 19 17.42 -17.33 -3.35
C SER A 19 17.94 -15.90 -3.58
N ALA A 20 18.00 -14.99 -2.61
CA ALA A 20 17.86 -15.14 -1.18
C ALA A 20 17.41 -13.80 -0.59
N SER A 21 16.26 -13.84 0.08
CA SER A 21 16.20 -13.46 1.49
C SER A 21 16.72 -12.07 1.88
N ALA A 22 16.25 -11.02 1.20
CA ALA A 22 16.39 -9.64 1.70
C ALA A 22 15.06 -8.87 1.81
N GLN A 23 13.91 -9.49 1.53
CA GLN A 23 12.63 -8.77 1.41
C GLN A 23 11.58 -9.08 2.49
N ASN A 24 11.90 -9.86 3.54
CA ASN A 24 10.87 -10.40 4.45
C ASN A 24 10.91 -9.88 5.90
N LEU A 25 11.67 -8.81 6.19
CA LEU A 25 11.75 -8.27 7.56
C LEU A 25 11.09 -6.91 7.77
N GLU A 26 10.79 -6.14 6.72
CA GLU A 26 10.38 -4.73 6.91
C GLU A 26 8.89 -4.50 7.23
N GLU A 27 8.03 -5.52 7.23
CA GLU A 27 6.58 -5.31 7.34
C GLU A 27 5.84 -6.40 8.14
N LYS A 28 6.46 -7.00 9.16
CA LYS A 28 5.66 -7.83 10.08
C LYS A 28 4.87 -6.92 11.01
N CYS A 29 3.55 -7.07 11.02
CA CYS A 29 2.73 -6.46 12.05
C CYS A 29 3.07 -7.08 13.41
N LEU A 30 3.52 -6.25 14.36
CA LEU A 30 3.87 -6.69 15.71
C LEU A 30 2.66 -6.71 16.66
N VAL A 31 1.52 -6.19 16.21
CA VAL A 31 0.24 -6.17 16.92
C VAL A 31 -0.77 -7.05 16.19
N ASP A 32 -1.79 -7.57 16.89
CA ASP A 32 -2.86 -8.33 16.24
C ASP A 32 -3.78 -7.36 15.45
N PRO A 33 -3.82 -7.43 14.09
CA PRO A 33 -4.62 -6.53 13.27
C PRO A 33 -6.13 -6.62 13.54
N GLU A 34 -6.62 -7.77 14.02
CA GLU A 34 -8.04 -7.96 14.30
C GLU A 34 -8.48 -7.24 15.57
N THR A 35 -7.54 -6.89 16.44
CA THR A 35 -7.80 -6.17 17.70
C THR A 35 -7.67 -4.65 17.57
N ILE A 36 -7.18 -4.16 16.44
CA ILE A 36 -6.99 -2.72 16.21
C ILE A 36 -8.36 -2.04 16.12
N ASN A 37 -8.62 -1.15 17.08
CA ASN A 37 -9.74 -0.20 17.00
C ASN A 37 -9.36 0.94 16.05
N VAL A 38 -10.09 1.10 14.94
CA VAL A 38 -9.75 2.09 13.90
C VAL A 38 -9.84 3.52 14.42
N ASP A 39 -10.86 3.86 15.19
CA ASP A 39 -11.00 5.21 15.74
C ASP A 39 -9.81 5.56 16.65
N LYS A 40 -9.41 4.62 17.52
CA LYS A 40 -8.23 4.78 18.36
C LYS A 40 -6.97 4.91 17.50
N PHE A 41 -6.79 4.06 16.49
CA PHE A 41 -5.67 4.14 15.57
C PHE A 41 -5.58 5.50 14.86
N MET A 42 -6.72 6.02 14.39
CA MET A 42 -6.75 7.31 13.69
C MET A 42 -6.27 8.45 14.58
N ASN A 43 -6.63 8.44 15.87
CA ASN A 43 -6.19 9.45 16.83
C ASN A 43 -4.76 9.20 17.34
N GLU A 44 -4.41 7.95 17.62
CA GLU A 44 -3.22 7.52 18.37
C GLU A 44 -2.53 6.34 17.67
N ALA A 45 -2.04 6.55 16.45
CA ALA A 45 -1.37 5.50 15.71
C ALA A 45 -0.14 4.96 16.48
N PRO A 46 -0.01 3.62 16.62
CA PRO A 46 1.14 3.01 17.28
C PRO A 46 2.44 3.40 16.57
N PRO A 47 3.53 3.68 17.31
CA PRO A 47 4.82 4.03 16.71
C PRO A 47 5.45 2.89 15.90
N ASP A 48 5.06 1.65 16.18
CA ASP A 48 5.51 0.41 15.55
C ASP A 48 4.53 -0.11 14.49
N TRP A 49 3.52 0.68 14.11
CA TRP A 49 2.61 0.32 13.05
C TRP A 49 3.35 0.27 11.69
N THR A 50 3.08 -0.77 10.91
CA THR A 50 3.57 -0.92 9.54
C THR A 50 2.41 -1.24 8.60
N PHE A 51 2.58 -1.07 7.30
CA PHE A 51 1.54 -1.45 6.32
C PHE A 51 1.19 -2.95 6.38
N GLY A 52 2.09 -3.80 6.88
CA GLY A 52 1.78 -5.21 7.16
C GLY A 52 0.68 -5.42 8.20
N CYS A 53 0.34 -4.39 8.99
CA CYS A 53 -0.84 -4.40 9.85
C CYS A 53 -2.15 -4.11 9.11
N MET A 54 -2.09 -3.72 7.84
CA MET A 54 -3.27 -3.40 7.06
C MET A 54 -4.00 -4.68 6.64
N ASN A 55 -5.32 -4.71 6.87
CA ASN A 55 -6.19 -5.78 6.40
C ASN A 55 -7.50 -5.20 5.83
N LYS A 56 -8.32 -6.07 5.22
CA LYS A 56 -9.58 -5.64 4.60
C LYS A 56 -10.55 -5.01 5.60
N ARG A 57 -10.58 -5.46 6.87
CA ARG A 57 -11.44 -4.91 7.91
C ARG A 57 -11.09 -3.45 8.19
N LEU A 58 -9.81 -3.17 8.47
CA LEU A 58 -9.31 -1.82 8.73
C LEU A 58 -9.53 -0.89 7.54
N ILE A 59 -9.24 -1.37 6.31
CA ILE A 59 -9.50 -0.62 5.08
C ILE A 59 -11.00 -0.26 4.97
N THR A 60 -11.88 -1.23 5.23
CA THR A 60 -13.33 -1.04 5.12
C THR A 60 -13.84 -0.03 6.14
N GLU A 61 -13.45 -0.18 7.40
CA GLU A 61 -13.83 0.73 8.49
C GLU A 61 -13.31 2.14 8.22
N ALA A 62 -12.05 2.28 7.78
CA ALA A 62 -11.47 3.57 7.44
C ALA A 62 -12.20 4.24 6.26
N ILE A 63 -12.45 3.50 5.17
CA ILE A 63 -13.11 4.04 3.98
C ILE A 63 -14.59 4.34 4.24
N ASN A 64 -15.29 3.57 5.07
CA ASN A 64 -16.69 3.85 5.40
C ASN A 64 -16.85 5.16 6.20
N ASN A 65 -15.79 5.64 6.85
CA ASN A 65 -15.81 6.90 7.58
C ASN A 65 -15.33 8.07 6.69
N LYS A 66 -16.28 8.93 6.29
CA LYS A 66 -15.99 10.09 5.44
C LYS A 66 -15.01 11.09 6.07
N GLU A 67 -15.01 11.23 7.39
CA GLU A 67 -14.07 12.13 8.07
C GLU A 67 -12.63 11.62 7.96
N TYR A 68 -12.45 10.30 7.96
CA TYR A 68 -11.13 9.69 7.87
C TYR A 68 -10.56 9.87 6.47
N ILE A 69 -11.39 9.66 5.45
CA ILE A 69 -11.00 9.96 4.06
C ILE A 69 -10.60 11.42 3.89
N LYS A 70 -11.40 12.36 4.40
CA LYS A 70 -11.05 13.79 4.32
C LYS A 70 -9.75 14.12 5.05
N GLY A 71 -9.55 13.63 6.27
CA GLY A 71 -8.33 13.89 7.02
C GLY A 71 -7.08 13.31 6.37
N ILE A 72 -7.17 12.12 5.78
CA ILE A 72 -6.08 11.52 4.99
C ILE A 72 -5.82 12.36 3.72
N MET A 73 -6.87 12.83 3.06
CA MET A 73 -6.75 13.69 1.88
C MET A 73 -6.09 15.04 2.18
N GLU A 74 -6.39 15.65 3.34
CA GLU A 74 -5.74 16.88 3.79
C GLU A 74 -4.24 16.66 4.05
N CYS A 75 -3.86 15.50 4.57
CA CYS A 75 -2.46 15.11 4.70
C CYS A 75 -1.74 14.97 3.35
N LEU A 76 -2.44 14.44 2.34
CA LEU A 76 -1.90 14.22 1.00
C LEU A 76 -1.86 15.48 0.13
N HIS A 77 -2.39 16.61 0.59
CA HIS A 77 -2.47 17.81 -0.24
C HIS A 77 -1.06 18.32 -0.63
N PRO A 78 -0.76 18.48 -1.93
CA PRO A 78 0.62 18.71 -2.39
C PRO A 78 1.18 20.08 -1.95
N GLU A 79 0.34 21.12 -1.91
CA GLU A 79 0.78 22.49 -1.59
C GLU A 79 0.60 22.87 -0.11
N HIS A 80 -0.39 22.27 0.57
CA HIS A 80 -0.85 22.66 1.89
C HIS A 80 -1.19 21.42 2.73
N PRO A 81 -0.21 20.53 2.97
CA PRO A 81 -0.46 19.32 3.74
C PRO A 81 -0.82 19.68 5.19
N PHE A 82 -1.95 19.17 5.65
CA PHE A 82 -2.40 19.34 7.04
C PHE A 82 -2.89 18.01 7.62
N CYS A 83 -2.26 17.58 8.70
CA CYS A 83 -2.59 16.32 9.37
C CYS A 83 -3.14 16.55 10.77
N ALA A 84 -4.46 16.58 10.89
CA ALA A 84 -5.13 16.78 12.18
C ALA A 84 -4.90 15.64 13.18
N LYS A 85 -4.64 14.41 12.70
CA LYS A 85 -4.46 13.23 13.55
C LYS A 85 -3.29 12.37 13.10
N LYS A 86 -2.69 11.66 14.06
CA LYS A 86 -1.49 10.85 13.83
C LYS A 86 -1.74 9.71 12.85
N GLY A 87 -2.88 9.04 12.92
CA GLY A 87 -3.21 7.95 11.99
C GLY A 87 -3.42 8.41 10.55
N TYR A 88 -3.92 9.64 10.35
CA TYR A 88 -4.01 10.21 9.00
C TYR A 88 -2.63 10.40 8.39
N ASN A 89 -1.70 10.95 9.17
CA ASN A 89 -0.31 11.13 8.76
C ASN A 89 0.35 9.80 8.41
N VAL A 90 0.26 8.80 9.30
CA VAL A 90 0.86 7.48 9.09
C VAL A 90 0.34 6.82 7.81
N ILE A 91 -0.97 6.88 7.55
CA ILE A 91 -1.54 6.34 6.31
C ILE A 91 -1.05 7.14 5.09
N ALA A 92 -1.05 8.47 5.15
CA ALA A 92 -0.66 9.33 4.04
C ALA A 92 0.81 9.15 3.67
N GLU A 93 1.71 9.10 4.66
CA GLU A 93 3.14 8.82 4.46
C GLU A 93 3.35 7.47 3.78
N GLU A 94 2.60 6.45 4.18
CA GLU A 94 2.74 5.12 3.61
C GLU A 94 2.19 5.03 2.18
N ILE A 95 1.12 5.78 1.88
CA ILE A 95 0.66 5.98 0.50
C ILE A 95 1.78 6.62 -0.32
N LEU A 96 2.34 7.74 0.12
CA LEU A 96 3.40 8.45 -0.61
C LEU A 96 4.65 7.59 -0.79
N LYS A 97 5.07 6.85 0.24
CA LYS A 97 6.24 5.95 0.19
C LYS A 97 6.09 4.84 -0.84
N ARG A 98 4.88 4.29 -0.99
CA ARG A 98 4.60 3.17 -1.91
C ARG A 98 4.19 3.61 -3.30
N THR A 99 3.78 4.86 -3.45
CA THR A 99 3.32 5.41 -4.71
C THR A 99 4.53 5.82 -5.54
N ASP A 100 4.70 5.17 -6.69
CA ASP A 100 5.68 5.59 -7.68
C ASP A 100 5.03 6.59 -8.64
N ALA A 101 5.43 7.86 -8.53
CA ALA A 101 4.98 8.93 -9.42
C ALA A 101 5.37 8.66 -10.89
N ALA A 102 6.50 8.00 -11.16
CA ALA A 102 6.90 7.63 -12.52
C ALA A 102 6.03 6.49 -13.09
N ALA A 103 5.33 5.75 -12.23
CA ALA A 103 4.39 4.69 -12.60
C ALA A 103 2.91 5.15 -12.53
N GLY A 104 2.64 6.46 -12.48
CA GLY A 104 1.29 7.02 -12.45
C GLY A 104 0.53 6.67 -11.17
N GLY A 105 1.20 6.78 -10.03
CA GLY A 105 0.58 6.57 -8.73
C GLY A 105 0.51 5.11 -8.27
N ARG A 106 1.20 4.19 -8.96
CA ARG A 106 1.13 2.74 -8.69
C ARG A 106 2.26 2.27 -7.78
N CYS A 107 2.02 1.21 -7.01
CA CYS A 107 3.07 0.56 -6.25
C CYS A 107 3.69 -0.60 -7.05
N THR A 108 4.77 -0.32 -7.77
CA THR A 108 5.47 -1.31 -8.63
C THR A 108 6.30 -2.32 -7.85
N SER A 109 6.70 -1.98 -6.63
CA SER A 109 7.49 -2.81 -5.72
C SER A 109 6.66 -3.57 -4.67
N CYS A 110 5.35 -3.39 -4.65
CA CYS A 110 4.47 -4.02 -3.67
C CYS A 110 4.37 -5.54 -3.86
N SER A 111 4.24 -6.27 -2.76
CA SER A 111 3.93 -7.70 -2.79
C SER A 111 2.55 -7.96 -3.44
N PRO A 112 2.28 -9.20 -3.90
CA PRO A 112 0.95 -9.56 -4.41
C PRO A 112 -0.18 -9.34 -3.39
N GLU A 113 0.07 -9.63 -2.11
CA GLU A 113 -0.90 -9.42 -1.03
C GLU A 113 -1.20 -7.93 -0.83
N THR A 114 -0.16 -7.09 -0.82
CA THR A 114 -0.29 -5.64 -0.71
C THR A 114 -1.04 -5.07 -1.90
N THR A 115 -0.71 -5.52 -3.11
CA THR A 115 -1.40 -5.12 -4.35
C THR A 115 -2.89 -5.47 -4.27
N ALA A 116 -3.25 -6.64 -3.76
CA ALA A 116 -4.65 -7.03 -3.60
C ALA A 116 -5.41 -6.16 -2.58
N LEU A 117 -4.74 -5.69 -1.51
CA LEU A 117 -5.31 -4.74 -0.55
C LEU A 117 -5.49 -3.35 -1.17
N ILE A 118 -4.52 -2.87 -1.95
CA ILE A 118 -4.63 -1.60 -2.69
C ILE A 118 -5.79 -1.67 -3.68
N ASP A 119 -5.88 -2.72 -4.50
CA ASP A 119 -6.98 -2.91 -5.44
C ASP A 119 -8.35 -2.95 -4.74
N TYR A 120 -8.41 -3.59 -3.58
CA TYR A 120 -9.60 -3.61 -2.75
C TYR A 120 -9.99 -2.21 -2.26
N ALA A 121 -9.02 -1.45 -1.73
CA ALA A 121 -9.23 -0.08 -1.27
C ALA A 121 -9.68 0.85 -2.42
N LEU A 122 -9.03 0.77 -3.58
CA LEU A 122 -9.37 1.56 -4.77
C LEU A 122 -10.80 1.28 -5.25
N LYS A 123 -11.20 0.00 -5.34
CA LYS A 123 -12.57 -0.36 -5.71
C LYS A 123 -13.60 0.15 -4.69
N LEU A 124 -13.28 0.08 -3.41
CA LEU A 124 -14.17 0.55 -2.35
C LEU A 124 -14.29 2.08 -2.37
N MET A 125 -13.17 2.80 -2.52
CA MET A 125 -13.14 4.25 -2.73
C MET A 125 -13.90 4.68 -3.98
N GLN A 126 -13.75 3.96 -5.09
CA GLN A 126 -14.47 4.26 -6.33
C GLN A 126 -15.99 4.14 -6.14
N LYS A 127 -16.44 3.19 -5.31
CA LYS A 127 -17.85 2.98 -5.00
C LYS A 127 -18.40 4.02 -4.03
N LEU A 128 -17.66 4.37 -2.98
CA LEU A 128 -18.17 5.16 -1.85
C LEU A 128 -17.78 6.64 -1.90
N HIS A 129 -16.57 6.96 -2.38
CA HIS A 129 -16.00 8.31 -2.40
C HIS A 129 -15.28 8.60 -3.73
N PRO A 130 -15.98 8.53 -4.89
CA PRO A 130 -15.35 8.65 -6.20
C PRO A 130 -14.70 10.02 -6.45
N ARG A 131 -15.19 11.08 -5.79
CA ARG A 131 -14.62 12.42 -5.93
C ARG A 131 -13.28 12.53 -5.20
N GLU A 132 -13.25 12.06 -3.97
CA GLU A 132 -12.07 12.01 -3.11
C GLU A 132 -11.01 11.09 -3.72
N LEU A 133 -11.40 9.94 -4.28
CA LEU A 133 -10.48 9.06 -5.02
C LEU A 133 -9.79 9.80 -6.18
N ARG A 134 -10.58 10.43 -7.04
CA ARG A 134 -10.03 11.16 -8.20
C ARG A 134 -9.10 12.29 -7.78
N LEU A 135 -9.48 13.04 -6.75
CA LEU A 135 -8.66 14.12 -6.22
C LEU A 135 -7.36 13.58 -5.59
N GLY A 136 -7.44 12.50 -4.80
CA GLY A 136 -6.28 11.88 -4.18
C GLY A 136 -5.28 11.37 -5.20
N LEU A 137 -5.77 10.69 -6.25
CA LEU A 137 -4.91 10.26 -7.36
C LEU A 137 -4.24 11.44 -8.06
N SER A 138 -4.92 12.59 -8.22
CA SER A 138 -4.29 13.78 -8.81
C SER A 138 -3.17 14.39 -7.96
N TYR A 139 -3.13 14.10 -6.66
CA TYR A 139 -2.03 14.52 -5.78
C TYR A 139 -0.80 13.62 -5.91
N LEU A 140 -0.98 12.40 -6.43
CA LEU A 140 0.05 11.35 -6.45
C LEU A 140 0.81 11.26 -7.78
N GLY A 141 0.38 11.97 -8.83
CA GLY A 141 1.00 11.97 -10.16
C GLY A 141 0.13 11.33 -11.22
#